data_AF-A0A2D6GH70-F1
#
_entry.id   AF-A0A2D6GH70-F1
#
_cell.length_a   1.000
_cell.length_b   1.000
_cell.length_c   1.000
_cell.angle_alpha   90.00
_cell.angle_beta   90.00
_cell.angle_gamma   90.00
#
_symmetry.space_group_name_H-M   'P 1'
#
loop_
_entity.id
_entity.type
_entity.pdbx_description
1 polymer ?
#
loop_
_entity_poly.entity_id
_entity_poly.type
_entity_poly.pdbx_seq_one_letter_code
_entity_poly.pdbx_strand_id
1 'polypeptide(L)'
;MRRHALEGVRVVDFSWIVAGPTCTRILADFGAEVIRIEFDQTLDYIRNVAPASAGNSPNMSGFFNNLNRNKFGVTLNVMHPDGMELLHDLIAVSDIVVENYSSTVLERWGLDYESQRQIRPDIVYLSLSGFGHNGPDHHYTTWGPTAQALSGLTTMSGLPGHEPAGWGFSYMDHTAGYYGAMSCVMAMHHRNVTGEGQWIDMSQVESGIVLTAPTILDNTVNGRAYRSNDNPPGNRSPHPAVAPHNTYRCKGDDRWCVISVFDETQWSALASAIGTPDWTQDKRFATNEARVTNQDDLDRNIEEWTIQRTPHEVMDTLQAAGVVAGAVQTAQEKVDQDPQLAARGFLPEADHAELGMSKVEGEPIKLSRSPWELRRSSPLLGEHTDFVYRELLGVDDAKLAQLVEEAAI
;
A
#
# COMPACT_ATOMS: atom_id res chain seq x y z
N MET A 1 -28.45 -13.89 2.40
CA MET A 1 -27.60 -13.12 1.47
C MET A 1 -26.25 -12.98 2.13
N ARG A 2 -25.15 -13.24 1.41
CA ARG A 2 -23.80 -12.98 1.93
C ARG A 2 -23.69 -11.50 2.32
N ARG A 3 -23.16 -11.23 3.51
CA ARG A 3 -23.00 -9.90 4.10
C ARG A 3 -21.75 -9.19 3.56
N HIS A 4 -20.71 -9.94 3.19
CA HIS A 4 -19.45 -9.38 2.67
C HIS A 4 -19.14 -9.82 1.23
N ALA A 5 -18.30 -9.03 0.55
CA ALA A 5 -18.00 -9.20 -0.88
C ALA A 5 -17.27 -10.52 -1.18
N LEU A 6 -16.38 -10.95 -0.29
CA LEU A 6 -15.56 -12.15 -0.42
C LEU A 6 -15.93 -13.23 0.62
N GLU A 7 -17.14 -13.14 1.18
CA GLU A 7 -17.62 -14.17 2.10
C GLU A 7 -17.67 -15.54 1.40
N GLY A 8 -17.11 -16.55 2.07
CA GLY A 8 -16.96 -17.90 1.54
C GLY A 8 -15.74 -18.11 0.64
N VAL A 9 -14.83 -17.12 0.55
CA VAL A 9 -13.49 -17.29 -0.02
C VAL A 9 -12.50 -17.58 1.11
N ARG A 10 -11.67 -18.60 0.96
CA ARG A 10 -10.57 -18.90 1.90
C ARG A 10 -9.21 -18.72 1.26
N VAL A 11 -8.27 -18.12 1.98
CA VAL A 11 -6.92 -17.79 1.52
C VAL A 11 -5.90 -18.40 2.48
N VAL A 12 -4.93 -19.16 1.95
CA VAL A 12 -3.68 -19.47 2.67
C VAL A 12 -2.69 -18.35 2.38
N ASP A 13 -2.24 -17.68 3.44
CA ASP A 13 -1.36 -16.53 3.37
C ASP A 13 0.03 -16.88 3.91
N PHE A 14 0.96 -17.17 2.98
CA PHE A 14 2.40 -17.35 3.23
C PHE A 14 3.20 -16.05 3.16
N SER A 15 2.49 -14.94 3.03
CA SER A 15 3.18 -13.69 2.76
C SER A 15 3.86 -13.12 3.99
N TRP A 16 4.90 -12.34 3.74
CA TRP A 16 5.70 -11.69 4.77
C TRP A 16 6.02 -10.25 4.39
N ILE A 17 6.43 -9.44 5.37
CA ILE A 17 6.75 -8.02 5.20
C ILE A 17 5.50 -7.20 4.82
N VAL A 18 5.40 -6.67 3.60
CA VAL A 18 4.40 -5.63 3.27
C VAL A 18 3.58 -5.97 2.03
N ALA A 19 4.20 -6.49 0.96
CA ALA A 19 3.53 -6.61 -0.33
C ALA A 19 2.39 -7.63 -0.34
N GLY A 20 2.71 -8.89 -0.02
CA GLY A 20 1.69 -9.93 0.12
C GLY A 20 0.74 -9.67 1.30
N PRO A 21 1.19 -9.19 2.49
CA PRO A 21 0.27 -8.89 3.58
C PRO A 21 -0.73 -7.79 3.23
N THR A 22 -0.35 -6.78 2.43
CA THR A 22 -1.27 -5.76 1.90
C THR A 22 -2.35 -6.39 1.02
N CYS A 23 -1.97 -7.30 0.12
CA CYS A 23 -2.92 -8.03 -0.73
C CYS A 23 -3.93 -8.81 0.11
N THR A 24 -3.44 -9.69 0.99
CA THR A 24 -4.31 -10.59 1.75
C THR A 24 -5.12 -9.85 2.82
N ARG A 25 -4.63 -8.73 3.34
CA ARG A 25 -5.43 -7.84 4.21
C ARG A 25 -6.65 -7.28 3.49
N ILE A 26 -6.49 -6.81 2.24
CA ILE A 26 -7.64 -6.33 1.46
C ILE A 26 -8.66 -7.45 1.28
N LEU A 27 -8.20 -8.66 0.94
CA LEU A 27 -9.10 -9.82 0.83
C LEU A 27 -9.83 -10.09 2.17
N ALA A 28 -9.10 -10.05 3.29
CA ALA A 28 -9.66 -10.21 4.63
C ALA A 28 -10.69 -9.11 4.94
N ASP A 29 -10.36 -7.84 4.76
CA ASP A 29 -11.24 -6.70 5.04
C ASP A 29 -12.58 -6.79 4.28
N PHE A 30 -12.55 -7.35 3.07
CA PHE A 30 -13.73 -7.60 2.23
C PHE A 30 -14.44 -8.95 2.47
N GLY A 31 -14.01 -9.73 3.47
CA GLY A 31 -14.75 -10.88 3.98
C GLY A 31 -14.14 -12.26 3.71
N ALA A 32 -12.97 -12.34 3.08
CA ALA A 32 -12.28 -13.61 2.92
C ALA A 32 -11.80 -14.14 4.29
N GLU A 33 -11.83 -15.46 4.46
CA GLU A 33 -11.17 -16.15 5.55
C GLU A 33 -9.69 -16.33 5.22
N VAL A 34 -8.86 -15.41 5.71
CA VAL A 34 -7.41 -15.41 5.44
C VAL A 34 -6.69 -16.07 6.61
N ILE A 35 -6.05 -17.20 6.34
CA ILE A 35 -5.26 -17.99 7.27
C ILE A 35 -3.79 -17.67 7.03
N ARG A 36 -3.23 -16.85 7.90
CA ARG A 36 -1.84 -16.44 7.88
C ARG A 36 -0.97 -17.49 8.54
N ILE A 37 -0.02 -18.00 7.76
CA ILE A 37 0.94 -19.01 8.19
C ILE A 37 2.20 -18.33 8.70
N GLU A 38 2.56 -18.60 9.96
CA GLU A 38 3.80 -18.13 10.56
C GLU A 38 4.49 -19.26 11.32
N PHE A 39 5.74 -19.06 11.73
CA PHE A 39 6.43 -19.99 12.60
C PHE A 39 7.22 -19.20 13.65
N ASP A 40 7.13 -19.62 14.91
CA ASP A 40 7.66 -18.87 16.05
C ASP A 40 9.19 -18.73 16.03
N GLN A 41 9.91 -19.70 15.44
CA GLN A 41 11.36 -19.65 15.26
C GLN A 41 11.80 -18.78 14.08
N THR A 42 10.91 -18.51 13.13
CA THR A 42 11.18 -17.71 11.93
C THR A 42 10.04 -16.71 11.71
N LEU A 43 9.86 -15.83 12.70
CA LEU A 43 8.84 -14.79 12.66
C LEU A 43 8.98 -13.91 11.42
N ASP A 44 7.83 -13.40 10.95
CA ASP A 44 7.85 -12.27 10.02
C ASP A 44 8.68 -11.13 10.63
N TYR A 45 9.64 -10.62 9.86
CA TYR A 45 10.52 -9.53 10.26
C TYR A 45 9.73 -8.34 10.80
N ILE A 46 8.56 -8.04 10.23
CA ILE A 46 7.76 -6.90 10.67
C ILE A 46 7.12 -7.09 12.05
N ARG A 47 7.09 -8.29 12.64
CA ARG A 47 6.72 -8.48 14.06
C ARG A 47 7.72 -7.86 15.03
N ASN A 48 8.98 -7.72 14.62
CA ASN A 48 10.07 -7.19 15.45
C ASN A 48 10.34 -5.69 15.21
N VAL A 49 9.53 -5.02 14.39
CA VAL A 49 9.69 -3.59 14.12
C VAL A 49 9.01 -2.78 15.24
N ALA A 50 9.84 -2.24 16.12
CA ALA A 50 9.42 -1.45 17.29
C ALA A 50 8.90 -0.05 16.91
N PRO A 51 8.00 0.57 17.71
CA PRO A 51 6.68 0.01 18.07
C PRO A 51 5.54 1.06 17.99
N ALA A 52 4.30 0.60 18.25
CA ALA A 52 3.17 1.47 18.62
C ALA A 52 2.99 1.63 20.15
N SER A 53 3.62 0.80 20.99
CA SER A 53 3.72 1.01 22.45
C SER A 53 4.89 0.24 23.09
N ALA A 54 5.32 0.66 24.29
CA ALA A 54 6.60 0.35 24.94
C ALA A 54 6.81 -1.10 25.46
N GLY A 55 6.26 -2.11 24.80
CA GLY A 55 6.46 -3.53 25.14
C GLY A 55 7.40 -4.28 24.19
N ASN A 56 7.93 -5.42 24.64
CA ASN A 56 8.86 -6.28 23.90
C ASN A 56 8.20 -7.55 23.32
N SER A 57 6.89 -7.52 23.07
CA SER A 57 6.17 -8.65 22.48
C SER A 57 6.17 -8.58 20.95
N PRO A 58 6.31 -9.72 20.23
CA PRO A 58 6.18 -9.78 18.78
C PRO A 58 4.76 -9.46 18.27
N ASN A 59 3.79 -9.29 19.17
CA ASN A 59 2.42 -8.90 18.87
C ASN A 59 2.20 -7.38 18.94
N MET A 60 3.21 -6.58 19.26
CA MET A 60 3.07 -5.13 19.49
C MET A 60 3.61 -4.25 18.35
N SER A 61 4.00 -4.86 17.22
CA SER A 61 4.47 -4.12 16.04
C SER A 61 3.33 -3.35 15.36
N GLY A 62 3.52 -2.04 15.18
CA GLY A 62 2.57 -1.20 14.44
C GLY A 62 2.44 -1.59 12.97
N PHE A 63 3.55 -2.01 12.33
CA PHE A 63 3.52 -2.49 10.94
C PHE A 63 2.71 -3.77 10.82
N PHE A 64 2.99 -4.76 11.69
CA PHE A 64 2.27 -6.04 11.66
C PHE A 64 0.78 -5.84 11.91
N ASN A 65 0.45 -5.04 12.92
CA ASN A 65 -0.93 -4.88 13.35
C ASN A 65 -1.79 -4.10 12.35
N ASN A 66 -1.18 -3.20 11.59
CA ASN A 66 -1.88 -2.51 10.51
C ASN A 66 -2.16 -3.45 9.31
N LEU A 67 -1.18 -4.30 8.96
CA LEU A 67 -1.22 -5.15 7.75
C LEU A 67 -1.90 -6.52 7.94
N ASN A 68 -2.15 -6.96 9.16
CA ASN A 68 -2.64 -8.32 9.42
C ASN A 68 -3.98 -8.38 10.17
N ARG A 69 -4.68 -7.25 10.32
CA ARG A 69 -6.06 -7.24 10.84
C ARG A 69 -6.99 -8.13 10.02
N ASN A 70 -8.08 -8.58 10.66
CA ASN A 70 -9.07 -9.50 10.09
C ASN A 70 -8.56 -10.90 9.67
N LYS A 71 -7.27 -11.20 9.82
CA LYS A 71 -6.69 -12.51 9.52
C LYS A 71 -6.75 -13.45 10.71
N PHE A 72 -6.70 -14.75 10.44
CA PHE A 72 -6.47 -15.80 11.43
C PHE A 72 -4.99 -16.15 11.41
N GLY A 73 -4.29 -15.98 12.53
CA GLY A 73 -2.87 -16.33 12.64
C GLY A 73 -2.69 -17.73 13.20
N VAL A 74 -1.91 -18.57 12.50
CA VAL A 74 -1.54 -19.92 12.95
C VAL A 74 -0.03 -20.10 12.92
N THR A 75 0.45 -21.04 13.71
CA THR A 75 1.84 -21.49 13.70
C THR A 75 1.96 -22.80 12.92
N LEU A 76 2.91 -22.88 11.98
CA LEU A 76 3.14 -24.05 11.14
C LEU A 76 4.60 -24.13 10.68
N ASN A 77 5.25 -25.25 10.98
CA ASN A 77 6.59 -25.57 10.50
C ASN A 77 6.52 -26.39 9.21
N VAL A 78 6.52 -25.73 8.06
CA VAL A 78 6.49 -26.39 6.74
C VAL A 78 7.77 -27.18 6.41
N MET A 79 8.82 -27.07 7.23
CA MET A 79 10.02 -27.90 7.09
C MET A 79 9.87 -29.27 7.79
N HIS A 80 8.87 -29.42 8.66
CA HIS A 80 8.51 -30.71 9.26
C HIS A 80 7.55 -31.48 8.32
N PRO A 81 7.73 -32.79 8.11
CA PRO A 81 6.84 -33.58 7.23
C PRO A 81 5.35 -33.42 7.59
N ASP A 82 5.00 -33.53 8.87
CA ASP A 82 3.61 -33.37 9.32
C ASP A 82 3.09 -31.93 9.15
N GLY A 83 3.98 -30.93 9.25
CA GLY A 83 3.61 -29.53 8.96
C GLY A 83 3.37 -29.30 7.47
N MET A 84 4.12 -29.96 6.60
CA MET A 84 3.87 -29.96 5.16
C MET A 84 2.56 -30.69 4.81
N GLU A 85 2.25 -31.80 5.49
CA GLU A 85 0.97 -32.49 5.32
C GLU A 85 -0.22 -31.61 5.71
N LEU A 86 -0.16 -30.96 6.88
CA LEU A 86 -1.17 -29.97 7.30
C LEU A 86 -1.32 -28.82 6.31
N LEU A 87 -0.23 -28.39 5.68
CA LEU A 87 -0.31 -27.39 4.64
C LEU A 87 -1.08 -27.91 3.42
N HIS A 88 -0.80 -29.12 2.96
CA HIS A 88 -1.56 -29.71 1.86
C HIS A 88 -3.06 -29.78 2.19
N ASP A 89 -3.41 -30.14 3.43
CA ASP A 89 -4.79 -30.14 3.91
C ASP A 89 -5.43 -28.74 3.88
N LEU A 90 -4.68 -27.70 4.30
CA LEU A 90 -5.13 -26.32 4.19
C LEU A 90 -5.35 -25.88 2.74
N ILE A 91 -4.44 -26.23 1.83
CA ILE A 91 -4.56 -25.92 0.40
C ILE A 91 -5.80 -26.61 -0.18
N ALA A 92 -6.06 -27.87 0.19
CA ALA A 92 -7.21 -28.63 -0.29
C ALA A 92 -8.55 -27.94 0.02
N VAL A 93 -8.64 -27.23 1.14
CA VAL A 93 -9.86 -26.52 1.58
C VAL A 93 -9.86 -25.02 1.25
N SER A 94 -8.82 -24.48 0.61
CA SER A 94 -8.65 -23.04 0.37
C SER A 94 -8.76 -22.63 -1.09
N ASP A 95 -9.35 -21.47 -1.38
CA ASP A 95 -9.59 -20.99 -2.74
C ASP A 95 -8.35 -20.33 -3.38
N ILE A 96 -7.53 -19.71 -2.55
CA ILE A 96 -6.36 -18.95 -2.96
C ILE A 96 -5.16 -19.33 -2.08
N VAL A 97 -3.98 -19.44 -2.68
CA VAL A 97 -2.69 -19.40 -1.98
C VAL A 97 -1.97 -18.12 -2.40
N VAL A 98 -1.48 -17.34 -1.44
CA VAL A 98 -0.68 -16.14 -1.69
C VAL A 98 0.68 -16.28 -1.02
N GLU A 99 1.74 -16.00 -1.77
CA GLU A 99 3.10 -15.91 -1.26
C GLU A 99 3.86 -14.74 -1.91
N ASN A 100 4.95 -14.29 -1.27
CA ASN A 100 5.84 -13.26 -1.80
C ASN A 100 7.31 -13.50 -1.43
N TYR A 101 7.74 -14.76 -1.49
CA TYR A 101 9.14 -15.13 -1.38
C TYR A 101 9.88 -14.89 -2.72
N SER A 102 11.18 -15.20 -2.76
CA SER A 102 11.85 -15.28 -4.05
C SER A 102 11.25 -16.42 -4.87
N SER A 103 11.28 -16.29 -6.20
CA SER A 103 10.62 -17.19 -7.16
C SER A 103 10.94 -18.69 -6.99
N THR A 104 12.03 -19.00 -6.30
CA THR A 104 12.53 -20.36 -6.08
C THR A 104 12.09 -21.02 -4.77
N VAL A 105 11.48 -20.30 -3.81
CA VAL A 105 11.27 -20.85 -2.45
C VAL A 105 10.20 -21.93 -2.44
N LEU A 106 8.97 -21.64 -2.90
CA LEU A 106 7.90 -22.63 -2.88
C LEU A 106 8.18 -23.80 -3.82
N GLU A 107 8.82 -23.57 -4.97
CA GLU A 107 9.25 -24.65 -5.87
C GLU A 107 10.19 -25.63 -5.15
N ARG A 108 11.16 -25.12 -4.36
CA ARG A 108 12.05 -25.98 -3.55
C ARG A 108 11.34 -26.73 -2.44
N TRP A 109 10.20 -26.21 -1.97
CA TRP A 109 9.33 -26.90 -1.03
C TRP A 109 8.38 -27.90 -1.71
N GLY A 110 8.41 -28.01 -3.04
CA GLY A 110 7.50 -28.88 -3.80
C GLY A 110 6.07 -28.31 -3.90
N LEU A 111 5.92 -26.99 -3.77
CA LEU A 111 4.66 -26.26 -3.77
C LEU A 111 4.56 -25.32 -4.97
N ASP A 112 5.09 -25.73 -6.12
CA ASP A 112 4.83 -25.01 -7.37
C ASP A 112 3.34 -25.08 -7.76
N TYR A 113 2.94 -24.31 -8.77
CA TYR A 113 1.54 -24.27 -9.19
C TYR A 113 0.96 -25.64 -9.57
N GLU A 114 1.71 -26.45 -10.30
CA GLU A 114 1.21 -27.77 -10.75
C GLU A 114 1.05 -28.73 -9.57
N SER A 115 1.92 -28.65 -8.56
CA SER A 115 1.82 -29.42 -7.32
C SER A 115 0.60 -29.00 -6.51
N GLN A 116 0.37 -27.69 -6.35
CA GLN A 116 -0.83 -27.18 -5.67
C GLN A 116 -2.12 -27.55 -6.42
N ARG A 117 -2.09 -27.53 -7.75
CA ARG A 117 -3.23 -27.92 -8.60
C ARG A 117 -3.57 -29.41 -8.49
N GLN A 118 -2.61 -30.29 -8.21
CA GLN A 118 -2.88 -31.70 -7.93
C GLN A 118 -3.67 -31.88 -6.63
N ILE A 119 -3.46 -31.00 -5.65
CA ILE A 119 -4.20 -30.97 -4.38
C ILE A 119 -5.60 -30.37 -4.60
N ARG A 120 -5.66 -29.22 -5.28
CA ARG A 120 -6.91 -28.51 -5.58
C ARG A 120 -6.93 -28.04 -7.04
N PRO A 121 -7.67 -28.73 -7.93
CA PRO A 121 -7.64 -28.47 -9.38
C PRO A 121 -8.06 -27.06 -9.81
N ASP A 122 -8.84 -26.36 -9.00
CA ASP A 122 -9.35 -25.01 -9.25
C ASP A 122 -8.64 -23.92 -8.42
N ILE A 123 -7.47 -24.21 -7.86
CA ILE A 123 -6.74 -23.27 -7.00
C ILE A 123 -6.31 -22.01 -7.76
N VAL A 124 -6.47 -20.85 -7.12
CA VAL A 124 -5.81 -19.62 -7.55
C VAL A 124 -4.50 -19.48 -6.77
N TYR A 125 -3.37 -19.42 -7.46
CA TYR A 125 -2.07 -19.24 -6.81
C TYR A 125 -1.48 -17.90 -7.21
N LEU A 126 -1.25 -17.00 -6.24
CA LEU A 126 -0.54 -15.74 -6.44
C LEU A 126 0.88 -15.86 -5.92
N SER A 127 1.83 -15.70 -6.84
CA SER A 127 3.26 -15.62 -6.55
C SER A 127 3.74 -14.19 -6.79
N LEU A 128 4.05 -13.47 -5.70
CA LEU A 128 4.44 -12.06 -5.74
C LEU A 128 5.93 -11.91 -5.46
N SER A 129 6.76 -12.23 -6.44
CA SER A 129 8.22 -12.10 -6.31
C SER A 129 8.73 -10.74 -6.79
N GLY A 130 10.00 -10.45 -6.57
CA GLY A 130 10.60 -9.17 -6.96
C GLY A 130 10.61 -8.92 -8.47
N PHE A 131 10.93 -9.96 -9.24
CA PHE A 131 11.15 -9.88 -10.70
C PHE A 131 10.24 -10.82 -11.51
N GLY A 132 9.32 -11.53 -10.89
CA GLY A 132 8.57 -12.62 -11.52
C GLY A 132 9.36 -13.93 -11.56
N HIS A 133 8.81 -14.97 -12.19
CA HIS A 133 9.40 -16.32 -12.25
C HIS A 133 10.20 -16.59 -13.53
N ASN A 134 10.34 -15.60 -14.41
CA ASN A 134 11.08 -15.75 -15.66
C ASN A 134 12.05 -14.58 -15.91
N GLY A 135 12.94 -14.76 -16.89
CA GLY A 135 13.94 -13.77 -17.25
C GLY A 135 15.25 -13.90 -16.45
N PRO A 136 16.26 -13.08 -16.79
CA PRO A 136 17.61 -13.21 -16.22
C PRO A 136 17.68 -12.92 -14.72
N ASP A 137 16.77 -12.09 -14.20
CA ASP A 137 16.84 -11.56 -12.84
C ASP A 137 15.88 -12.27 -11.86
N HIS A 138 15.12 -13.28 -12.30
CA HIS A 138 14.08 -13.94 -11.48
C HIS A 138 14.59 -14.51 -10.14
N HIS A 139 15.89 -14.83 -10.04
CA HIS A 139 16.51 -15.33 -8.81
C HIS A 139 16.89 -14.25 -7.79
N TYR A 140 16.86 -12.97 -8.16
CA TYR A 140 17.19 -11.88 -7.24
C TYR A 140 16.01 -11.53 -6.34
N THR A 141 16.34 -11.06 -5.14
CA THR A 141 15.36 -10.55 -4.17
C THR A 141 15.25 -9.04 -4.25
N THR A 142 14.06 -8.53 -3.97
CA THR A 142 13.81 -7.08 -3.84
C THR A 142 13.30 -6.76 -2.45
N TRP A 143 13.52 -5.51 -2.06
CA TRP A 143 12.87 -4.82 -0.97
C TRP A 143 12.20 -3.58 -1.56
N GLY A 144 11.24 -2.98 -0.86
CA GLY A 144 10.55 -1.77 -1.33
C GLY A 144 11.46 -0.71 -1.98
N PRO A 145 12.58 -0.31 -1.35
CA PRO A 145 13.52 0.65 -1.94
C PRO A 145 14.22 0.18 -3.22
N THR A 146 14.58 -1.10 -3.33
CA THR A 146 15.24 -1.62 -4.54
C THR A 146 14.25 -1.79 -5.68
N ALA A 147 13.04 -2.29 -5.39
CA ALA A 147 11.96 -2.36 -6.39
C ALA A 147 11.62 -0.97 -6.96
N GLN A 148 11.58 0.05 -6.10
CA GLN A 148 11.36 1.44 -6.51
C GLN A 148 12.49 2.01 -7.37
N ALA A 149 13.74 1.66 -7.07
CA ALA A 149 14.87 2.09 -7.88
C ALA A 149 14.83 1.44 -9.27
N LEU A 150 14.55 0.14 -9.33
CA LEU A 150 14.49 -0.65 -10.55
C LEU A 150 13.32 -0.27 -11.46
N SER A 151 12.19 0.16 -10.89
CA SER A 151 11.04 0.63 -11.67
C SER A 151 11.22 2.02 -12.30
N GLY A 152 12.31 2.72 -11.96
CA GLY A 152 12.60 4.08 -12.43
C GLY A 152 11.99 5.19 -11.58
N LEU A 153 11.17 4.87 -10.57
CA LEU A 153 10.52 5.89 -9.73
C LEU A 153 11.51 6.73 -8.93
N THR A 154 12.62 6.14 -8.47
CA THR A 154 13.68 6.89 -7.78
C THR A 154 14.29 7.95 -8.70
N THR A 155 14.55 7.64 -9.98
CA THR A 155 15.07 8.64 -10.92
C THR A 155 14.03 9.70 -11.28
N MET A 156 12.73 9.38 -11.21
CA MET A 156 11.67 10.31 -11.55
C MET A 156 11.19 11.21 -10.40
N SER A 157 11.79 11.08 -9.22
CA SER A 157 11.38 11.82 -8.02
C SER A 157 12.55 12.64 -7.45
N GLY A 158 12.22 13.75 -6.78
CA GLY A 158 13.18 14.66 -6.16
C GLY A 158 13.06 16.11 -6.64
N LEU A 159 14.02 16.93 -6.23
CA LEU A 159 14.12 18.34 -6.63
C LEU A 159 14.98 18.52 -7.88
N PRO A 160 14.73 19.56 -8.71
CA PRO A 160 15.57 19.89 -9.86
C PRO A 160 17.04 20.11 -9.43
N GLY A 161 17.98 19.55 -10.17
CA GLY A 161 19.43 19.70 -9.89
C GLY A 161 19.96 18.95 -8.66
N HIS A 162 19.09 18.23 -7.92
CA HIS A 162 19.47 17.41 -6.79
C HIS A 162 19.53 15.91 -7.15
N GLU A 163 20.19 15.14 -6.29
CA GLU A 163 20.26 13.69 -6.39
C GLU A 163 18.85 13.05 -6.44
N PRO A 164 18.71 11.89 -7.11
CA PRO A 164 17.46 11.13 -7.08
C PRO A 164 17.01 10.80 -5.67
N ALA A 165 15.76 11.17 -5.36
CA ALA A 165 15.12 10.88 -4.08
C ALA A 165 13.73 10.33 -4.37
N GLY A 166 13.50 9.05 -4.05
CA GLY A 166 12.20 8.43 -4.24
C GLY A 166 11.10 9.07 -3.38
N TRP A 167 9.85 8.78 -3.70
CA TRP A 167 8.66 9.30 -3.00
C TRP A 167 8.40 8.76 -1.58
N GLY A 168 9.25 7.86 -1.07
CA GLY A 168 9.23 7.37 0.31
C GLY A 168 9.63 5.89 0.44
N PHE A 169 9.43 5.32 1.63
CA PHE A 169 9.85 3.96 1.94
C PHE A 169 8.72 2.96 1.68
N SER A 170 9.00 1.88 0.95
CA SER A 170 8.10 0.73 0.76
C SER A 170 6.76 0.96 0.05
N TYR A 171 6.54 2.08 -0.65
CA TYR A 171 5.31 2.26 -1.45
C TYR A 171 5.13 1.19 -2.54
N MET A 172 6.23 0.63 -3.06
CA MET A 172 6.17 -0.47 -4.03
C MET A 172 5.67 -1.78 -3.45
N ASP A 173 5.81 -1.98 -2.14
CA ASP A 173 5.19 -3.11 -1.49
C ASP A 173 3.66 -2.96 -1.52
N HIS A 174 3.14 -1.80 -1.13
CA HIS A 174 1.70 -1.55 -1.14
C HIS A 174 1.08 -1.58 -2.55
N THR A 175 1.72 -0.93 -3.53
CA THR A 175 1.26 -0.94 -4.93
C THR A 175 1.15 -2.36 -5.47
N ALA A 176 2.16 -3.19 -5.24
CA ALA A 176 2.12 -4.59 -5.63
C ALA A 176 1.02 -5.36 -4.90
N GLY A 177 0.81 -5.10 -3.60
CA GLY A 177 -0.31 -5.66 -2.84
C GLY A 177 -1.69 -5.31 -3.42
N TYR A 178 -1.87 -4.08 -3.91
CA TYR A 178 -3.12 -3.64 -4.56
C TYR A 178 -3.37 -4.38 -5.88
N TYR A 179 -2.34 -4.50 -6.72
CA TYR A 179 -2.42 -5.32 -7.94
C TYR A 179 -2.67 -6.79 -7.62
N GLY A 180 -2.09 -7.31 -6.53
CA GLY A 180 -2.29 -8.68 -6.05
C GLY A 180 -3.73 -8.95 -5.64
N ALA A 181 -4.34 -8.07 -4.84
CA ALA A 181 -5.74 -8.24 -4.45
C ALA A 181 -6.67 -8.19 -5.67
N MET A 182 -6.40 -7.27 -6.60
CA MET A 182 -7.15 -7.16 -7.86
C MET A 182 -6.98 -8.42 -8.73
N SER A 183 -5.78 -8.95 -8.85
CA SER A 183 -5.50 -10.14 -9.66
C SER A 183 -6.13 -11.40 -9.06
N CYS A 184 -6.14 -11.56 -7.75
CA CYS A 184 -6.89 -12.62 -7.07
C CYS A 184 -8.38 -12.57 -7.40
N VAL A 185 -8.99 -11.38 -7.39
CA VAL A 185 -10.42 -11.22 -7.77
C VAL A 185 -10.65 -11.54 -9.24
N MET A 186 -9.76 -11.12 -10.14
CA MET A 186 -9.85 -11.48 -11.56
C MET A 186 -9.72 -12.99 -11.79
N ALA A 187 -8.81 -13.65 -11.08
CA ALA A 187 -8.61 -15.09 -11.16
C ALA A 187 -9.77 -15.89 -10.58
N MET A 188 -10.34 -15.45 -9.46
CA MET A 188 -11.59 -16.01 -8.94
C MET A 188 -12.75 -15.82 -9.92
N HIS A 189 -12.83 -14.67 -10.60
CA HIS A 189 -13.85 -14.48 -11.63
C HIS A 189 -13.68 -15.46 -12.79
N HIS A 190 -12.45 -15.64 -13.29
CA HIS A 190 -12.13 -16.65 -14.30
C HIS A 190 -12.59 -18.05 -13.84
N ARG A 191 -12.14 -18.48 -12.65
CA ARG A 191 -12.52 -19.77 -12.03
C ARG A 191 -14.03 -19.96 -11.92
N ASN A 192 -14.77 -18.93 -11.51
CA ASN A 192 -16.22 -19.04 -11.36
C ASN A 192 -16.96 -19.16 -12.70
N VAL A 193 -16.33 -18.73 -13.81
CA VAL A 193 -16.88 -18.84 -15.17
C VAL A 193 -16.47 -20.14 -15.85
N THR A 194 -15.23 -20.59 -15.66
CA THR A 194 -14.65 -21.73 -16.39
C THR A 194 -14.59 -23.02 -15.57
N GLY A 195 -14.56 -22.91 -14.24
CA GLY A 195 -14.23 -24.01 -13.33
C GLY A 195 -12.73 -24.22 -13.14
N GLU A 196 -11.88 -23.40 -13.75
CA GLU A 196 -10.42 -23.57 -13.75
C GLU A 196 -9.71 -22.50 -12.91
N GLY A 197 -8.80 -22.95 -12.04
CA GLY A 197 -7.88 -22.07 -11.33
C GLY A 197 -6.79 -21.51 -12.24
N GLN A 198 -5.93 -20.64 -11.70
CA GLN A 198 -4.76 -20.16 -12.45
C GLN A 198 -3.63 -19.70 -11.53
N TRP A 199 -2.43 -19.76 -12.08
CA TRP A 199 -1.25 -19.13 -11.52
C TRP A 199 -1.16 -17.67 -11.95
N ILE A 200 -0.91 -16.80 -10.98
CA ILE A 200 -0.61 -15.39 -11.16
C ILE A 200 0.86 -15.19 -10.79
N ASP A 201 1.73 -15.08 -11.79
CA ASP A 201 3.12 -14.64 -11.64
C ASP A 201 3.15 -13.10 -11.69
N MET A 202 3.50 -12.46 -10.58
CA MET A 202 3.47 -11.01 -10.46
C MET A 202 4.81 -10.46 -9.97
N SER A 203 5.43 -9.62 -10.80
CA SER A 203 6.66 -8.90 -10.46
C SER A 203 6.36 -7.62 -9.70
N GLN A 204 7.00 -7.45 -8.54
CA GLN A 204 6.96 -6.20 -7.80
C GLN A 204 7.57 -5.04 -8.60
N VAL A 205 8.66 -5.27 -9.32
CA VAL A 205 9.32 -4.24 -10.15
C VAL A 205 8.39 -3.76 -11.26
N GLU A 206 7.74 -4.69 -11.98
CA GLU A 206 6.79 -4.34 -13.05
C GLU A 206 5.59 -3.57 -12.51
N SER A 207 5.12 -3.91 -11.30
CA SER A 207 4.06 -3.18 -10.60
C SER A 207 4.44 -1.71 -10.32
N GLY A 208 5.74 -1.39 -10.24
CA GLY A 208 6.22 0.00 -10.16
C GLY A 208 6.34 0.67 -11.52
N ILE A 209 6.69 -0.08 -12.58
CA ILE A 209 6.91 0.46 -13.94
C ILE A 209 5.63 1.04 -14.54
N VAL A 210 4.46 0.49 -14.19
CA VAL A 210 3.16 1.03 -14.66
C VAL A 210 2.95 2.50 -14.27
N LEU A 211 3.63 2.98 -13.23
CA LEU A 211 3.58 4.38 -12.77
C LEU A 211 4.53 5.30 -13.54
N THR A 212 5.45 4.75 -14.32
CA THR A 212 6.45 5.49 -15.12
C THR A 212 6.18 5.42 -16.63
N ALA A 213 5.05 4.83 -17.02
CA ALA A 213 4.70 4.55 -18.41
C ALA A 213 4.75 5.76 -19.37
N PRO A 214 4.27 6.98 -19.00
CA PRO A 214 4.38 8.14 -19.89
C PRO A 214 5.83 8.50 -20.24
N THR A 215 6.77 8.33 -19.31
CA THR A 215 8.19 8.61 -19.52
C THR A 215 8.85 7.57 -20.41
N ILE A 216 8.49 6.29 -20.26
CA ILE A 216 8.94 5.23 -21.18
C ILE A 216 8.47 5.54 -22.59
N LEU A 217 7.17 5.86 -22.75
CA LEU A 217 6.60 6.23 -24.04
C LEU A 217 7.33 7.44 -24.65
N ASP A 218 7.56 8.50 -23.86
CA ASP A 218 8.23 9.70 -24.34
C ASP A 218 9.65 9.42 -24.85
N ASN A 219 10.41 8.60 -24.12
CA ASN A 219 11.72 8.16 -24.57
C ASN A 219 11.64 7.32 -25.86
N THR A 220 10.69 6.39 -25.97
CA THR A 220 10.56 5.53 -27.17
C THR A 220 10.13 6.30 -28.43
N VAL A 221 9.26 7.29 -28.28
CA VAL A 221 8.70 8.05 -29.41
C VAL A 221 9.59 9.23 -29.78
N ASN A 222 10.12 9.94 -28.77
CA ASN A 222 10.80 11.22 -28.96
C ASN A 222 12.30 11.19 -28.59
N GLY A 223 12.83 10.09 -28.05
CA GLY A 223 14.23 10.00 -27.62
C GLY A 223 14.58 10.92 -26.44
N ARG A 224 13.59 11.37 -25.68
CA ARG A 224 13.79 12.31 -24.57
C ARG A 224 14.13 11.56 -23.28
N ALA A 225 15.31 11.87 -22.72
CA ALA A 225 15.65 11.48 -21.37
C ALA A 225 14.77 12.23 -20.36
N TYR A 226 14.35 11.54 -19.30
CA TYR A 226 13.56 12.17 -18.23
C TYR A 226 14.38 13.20 -17.45
N ARG A 227 15.55 12.81 -16.96
CA ARG A 227 16.43 13.68 -16.16
C ARG A 227 17.00 14.79 -17.05
N SER A 228 16.76 16.03 -16.65
CA SER A 228 17.27 17.24 -17.27
C SER A 228 17.49 18.31 -16.19
N ASN A 229 17.85 19.53 -16.57
CA ASN A 229 17.98 20.62 -15.60
C ASN A 229 16.65 20.94 -14.88
N ASP A 230 15.52 20.72 -15.56
CA ASP A 230 14.18 21.08 -15.06
C ASP A 230 13.37 19.86 -14.57
N ASN A 231 13.91 18.64 -14.71
CA ASN A 231 13.23 17.40 -14.34
C ASN A 231 14.09 16.51 -13.41
N PRO A 232 13.51 15.95 -12.34
CA PRO A 232 12.12 16.12 -11.89
C PRO A 232 11.84 17.56 -11.42
N PRO A 233 10.62 18.08 -11.63
CA PRO A 233 10.26 19.48 -11.39
C PRO A 233 9.99 19.79 -9.90
N GLY A 234 10.26 18.84 -8.99
CA GLY A 234 9.78 18.88 -7.62
C GLY A 234 8.25 18.86 -7.58
N ASN A 235 7.66 19.83 -6.89
CA ASN A 235 6.20 19.97 -6.76
C ASN A 235 5.56 20.88 -7.82
N ARG A 236 6.33 21.35 -8.81
CA ARG A 236 5.79 22.13 -9.93
C ARG A 236 5.06 21.23 -10.92
N SER A 237 4.06 21.76 -11.61
CA SER A 237 3.36 21.03 -12.68
C SER A 237 4.00 21.30 -14.04
N PRO A 238 4.68 20.32 -14.66
CA PRO A 238 5.25 20.48 -16.00
C PRO A 238 4.22 20.21 -17.11
N HIS A 239 3.18 19.41 -16.84
CA HIS A 239 2.26 18.88 -17.84
C HIS A 239 0.81 18.82 -17.29
N PRO A 240 0.00 19.88 -17.47
CA PRO A 240 0.32 21.13 -18.17
C PRO A 240 1.26 22.03 -17.36
N ALA A 241 2.03 22.88 -18.06
CA ALA A 241 2.84 23.91 -17.41
C ALA A 241 1.92 25.03 -16.90
N VAL A 242 1.67 25.05 -15.60
CA VAL A 242 0.79 26.03 -14.95
C VAL A 242 1.42 26.59 -13.68
N ALA A 243 1.19 27.88 -13.43
CA ALA A 243 1.67 28.55 -12.24
C ALA A 243 0.65 29.59 -11.74
N PRO A 244 0.44 29.70 -10.41
CA PRO A 244 1.12 28.92 -9.36
C PRO A 244 0.58 27.49 -9.22
N HIS A 245 1.49 26.52 -9.17
CA HIS A 245 1.19 25.14 -8.83
C HIS A 245 2.42 24.55 -8.14
N ASN A 246 2.44 24.58 -6.80
CA ASN A 246 3.61 24.20 -6.00
C ASN A 246 3.21 23.98 -4.51
N THR A 247 4.19 23.63 -3.68
CA THR A 247 4.07 23.49 -2.22
C THR A 247 4.84 24.61 -1.53
N TYR A 248 4.17 25.37 -0.66
CA TYR A 248 4.69 26.61 -0.06
C TYR A 248 4.83 26.49 1.45
N ARG A 249 5.91 27.04 2.03
CA ARG A 249 6.09 27.05 3.48
C ARG A 249 5.02 27.89 4.16
N CYS A 250 4.60 27.42 5.32
CA CYS A 250 3.62 28.05 6.16
C CYS A 250 4.23 28.34 7.53
N LYS A 251 3.51 29.09 8.36
CA LYS A 251 3.87 29.33 9.76
C LYS A 251 3.97 28.00 10.52
N GLY A 252 5.11 27.78 11.16
CA GLY A 252 5.41 26.60 11.97
C GLY A 252 6.76 25.98 11.61
N ASP A 253 7.10 24.86 12.27
CA ASP A 253 8.28 24.06 11.94
C ASP A 253 7.92 23.01 10.89
N ASP A 254 8.63 23.02 9.77
CA ASP A 254 8.41 22.14 8.60
C ASP A 254 6.92 22.00 8.19
N ARG A 255 6.21 23.14 8.12
CA ARG A 255 4.78 23.19 7.77
C ARG A 255 4.56 23.77 6.39
N TRP A 256 3.65 23.17 5.62
CA TRP A 256 3.47 23.48 4.21
C TRP A 256 2.00 23.44 3.77
N CYS A 257 1.67 24.18 2.71
CA CYS A 257 0.39 24.08 2.00
C CYS A 257 0.64 23.95 0.50
N VAL A 258 -0.04 23.01 -0.14
CA VAL A 258 -0.07 22.88 -1.60
C VAL A 258 -1.09 23.86 -2.15
N ILE A 259 -0.77 24.54 -3.26
CA ILE A 259 -1.68 25.42 -3.99
C ILE A 259 -1.63 25.04 -5.47
N SER A 260 -2.78 25.03 -6.13
CA SER A 260 -2.91 24.69 -7.56
C SER A 260 -3.85 25.66 -8.27
N VAL A 261 -3.32 26.39 -9.24
CA VAL A 261 -4.04 27.32 -10.11
C VAL A 261 -3.83 26.89 -11.56
N PHE A 262 -4.93 26.56 -12.24
CA PHE A 262 -4.94 26.03 -13.60
C PHE A 262 -5.37 27.06 -14.64
N ASP A 263 -6.13 28.08 -14.25
CA ASP A 263 -6.69 29.07 -15.17
C ASP A 263 -6.72 30.49 -14.58
N GLU A 264 -7.05 31.46 -15.44
CA GLU A 264 -7.06 32.88 -15.07
C GLU A 264 -8.20 33.24 -14.07
N THR A 265 -9.26 32.42 -14.00
CA THR A 265 -10.32 32.61 -13.00
C THR A 265 -9.78 32.29 -11.61
N GLN A 266 -9.08 31.17 -11.49
CA GLN A 266 -8.40 30.76 -10.26
C GLN A 266 -7.26 31.71 -9.88
N TRP A 267 -6.53 32.25 -10.87
CA TRP A 267 -5.52 33.29 -10.62
C TRP A 267 -6.13 34.56 -10.02
N SER A 268 -7.21 35.06 -10.63
CA SER A 268 -7.93 36.24 -10.11
C SER A 268 -8.50 36.00 -8.71
N ALA A 269 -9.04 34.80 -8.47
CA ALA A 269 -9.51 34.38 -7.16
C ALA A 269 -8.39 34.34 -6.12
N LEU A 270 -7.22 33.77 -6.47
CA LEU A 270 -6.04 33.76 -5.61
C LEU A 270 -5.60 35.18 -5.27
N ALA A 271 -5.44 36.04 -6.29
CA ALA A 271 -5.04 37.43 -6.10
C ALA A 271 -6.01 38.19 -5.19
N SER A 272 -7.32 37.97 -5.33
CA SER A 272 -8.33 38.55 -4.44
C SER A 272 -8.22 38.00 -3.01
N ALA A 273 -8.09 36.68 -2.84
CA ALA A 273 -8.04 36.01 -1.55
C ALA A 273 -6.82 36.45 -0.70
N ILE A 274 -5.69 36.74 -1.36
CA ILE A 274 -4.48 37.20 -0.67
C ILE A 274 -4.44 38.73 -0.46
N GLY A 275 -5.51 39.45 -0.81
CA GLY A 275 -5.64 40.90 -0.60
C GLY A 275 -5.13 41.78 -1.74
N THR A 276 -4.92 41.20 -2.93
CA THR A 276 -4.49 41.88 -4.16
C THR A 276 -3.23 42.73 -3.97
N PRO A 277 -2.12 42.15 -3.47
CA PRO A 277 -0.86 42.86 -3.36
C PRO A 277 -0.37 43.29 -4.75
N ASP A 278 0.32 44.43 -4.84
CA ASP A 278 0.69 45.10 -6.10
C ASP A 278 1.36 44.17 -7.13
N TRP A 279 2.16 43.21 -6.65
CA TRP A 279 2.83 42.25 -7.54
C TRP A 279 1.84 41.42 -8.35
N THR A 280 0.63 41.11 -7.87
CA THR A 280 -0.37 40.36 -8.64
C THR A 280 -0.81 41.06 -9.92
N GLN A 281 -0.57 42.38 -10.04
CA GLN A 281 -0.85 43.19 -11.23
C GLN A 281 0.39 43.45 -12.09
N ASP A 282 1.56 42.95 -11.70
CA ASP A 282 2.79 43.05 -12.47
C ASP A 282 2.63 42.30 -13.81
N LYS A 283 3.15 42.89 -14.90
CA LYS A 283 3.16 42.29 -16.24
C LYS A 283 3.84 40.92 -16.26
N ARG A 284 4.78 40.66 -15.33
CA ARG A 284 5.42 39.35 -15.16
C ARG A 284 4.45 38.22 -14.80
N PHE A 285 3.27 38.54 -14.25
CA PHE A 285 2.28 37.54 -13.82
C PHE A 285 0.91 37.66 -14.52
N ALA A 286 0.84 38.46 -15.59
CA ALA A 286 -0.41 38.78 -16.27
C ALA A 286 -1.06 37.62 -17.04
N THR A 287 -0.29 36.60 -17.41
CA THR A 287 -0.77 35.39 -18.09
C THR A 287 -0.11 34.16 -17.49
N ASN A 288 -0.72 32.98 -17.66
CA ASN A 288 -0.10 31.72 -17.24
C ASN A 288 1.33 31.53 -17.79
N GLU A 289 1.56 31.82 -19.08
CA GLU A 289 2.89 31.70 -19.69
C GLU A 289 3.92 32.65 -19.04
N ALA A 290 3.51 33.88 -18.73
CA ALA A 290 4.36 34.82 -18.02
C ALA A 290 4.64 34.34 -16.58
N ARG A 291 3.62 33.79 -15.90
CA ARG A 291 3.75 33.21 -14.55
C ARG A 291 4.70 32.01 -14.52
N VAL A 292 4.62 31.11 -15.49
CA VAL A 292 5.53 29.97 -15.64
C VAL A 292 6.96 30.45 -15.90
N THR A 293 7.13 31.43 -16.78
CA THR A 293 8.45 32.02 -17.10
C THR A 293 9.09 32.70 -15.88
N ASN A 294 8.29 33.31 -15.01
CA ASN A 294 8.73 34.04 -13.82
C ASN A 294 8.41 33.28 -12.52
N GLN A 295 8.34 31.94 -12.57
CA GLN A 295 7.77 31.14 -11.49
C GLN A 295 8.57 31.23 -10.18
N ASP A 296 9.89 31.38 -10.23
CA ASP A 296 10.71 31.54 -9.02
C ASP A 296 10.34 32.82 -8.23
N ASP A 297 10.09 33.92 -8.94
CA ASP A 297 9.65 35.18 -8.34
C ASP A 297 8.21 35.10 -7.84
N LEU A 298 7.34 34.45 -8.61
CA LEU A 298 5.95 34.20 -8.21
C LEU A 298 5.88 33.36 -6.95
N ASP A 299 6.65 32.26 -6.90
CA ASP A 299 6.66 31.33 -5.78
C ASP A 299 7.14 32.02 -4.50
N ARG A 300 8.16 32.87 -4.59
CA ARG A 300 8.65 33.69 -3.47
C ARG A 300 7.58 34.65 -2.96
N ASN A 301 6.87 35.36 -3.85
CA ASN A 301 5.82 36.30 -3.46
C ASN A 301 4.62 35.60 -2.78
N ILE A 302 4.25 34.40 -3.26
CA ILE A 302 3.20 33.59 -2.64
C ILE A 302 3.67 33.10 -1.27
N GLU A 303 4.92 32.64 -1.18
CA GLU A 303 5.48 32.14 0.08
C GLU A 303 5.54 33.23 1.16
N GLU A 304 5.87 34.48 0.82
CA GLU A 304 5.82 35.61 1.75
C GLU A 304 4.44 35.79 2.40
N TRP A 305 3.36 35.46 1.69
CA TRP A 305 2.01 35.47 2.22
C TRP A 305 1.69 34.21 3.05
N THR A 306 2.12 33.02 2.63
CA THR A 306 1.81 31.76 3.32
C THR A 306 2.59 31.59 4.63
N ILE A 307 3.84 32.06 4.73
CA ILE A 307 4.67 31.91 5.95
C ILE A 307 4.10 32.63 7.18
N GLN A 308 3.15 33.55 6.98
CA GLN A 308 2.48 34.27 8.07
C GLN A 308 1.26 33.52 8.63
N ARG A 309 0.87 32.40 8.01
CA ARG A 309 -0.37 31.65 8.27
C ARG A 309 -0.08 30.17 8.44
N THR A 310 -0.87 29.48 9.25
CA THR A 310 -0.82 28.02 9.35
C THR A 310 -1.28 27.37 8.03
N PRO A 311 -0.90 26.11 7.76
CA PRO A 311 -1.36 25.39 6.56
C PRO A 311 -2.88 25.37 6.39
N HIS A 312 -3.63 25.19 7.48
CA HIS A 312 -5.09 25.17 7.46
C HIS A 312 -5.69 26.56 7.18
N GLU A 313 -5.14 27.63 7.75
CA GLU A 313 -5.59 28.99 7.43
C GLU A 313 -5.37 29.33 5.94
N VAL A 314 -4.24 28.91 5.36
CA VAL A 314 -3.99 29.07 3.92
C VAL A 314 -5.01 28.27 3.11
N MET A 315 -5.16 26.98 3.43
CA MET A 315 -6.10 26.08 2.76
C MET A 315 -7.52 26.64 2.78
N ASP A 316 -8.03 27.00 3.96
CA ASP A 316 -9.41 27.46 4.14
C ASP A 316 -9.66 28.79 3.42
N THR A 317 -8.71 29.72 3.50
CA THR A 317 -8.81 31.03 2.81
C THR A 317 -8.90 30.86 1.30
N LEU A 318 -8.05 30.00 0.73
CA LEU A 318 -7.99 29.79 -0.71
C LEU A 318 -9.17 28.96 -1.23
N GLN A 319 -9.55 27.89 -0.51
CA GLN A 319 -10.72 27.08 -0.87
C GLN A 319 -12.02 27.89 -0.83
N ALA A 320 -12.17 28.79 0.15
CA ALA A 320 -13.33 29.71 0.21
C ALA A 320 -13.42 30.65 -1.00
N ALA A 321 -12.30 30.92 -1.67
CA ALA A 321 -12.26 31.70 -2.91
C ALA A 321 -12.36 30.84 -4.19
N GLY A 322 -12.49 29.51 -4.08
CA GLY A 322 -12.53 28.60 -5.23
C GLY A 322 -11.16 28.21 -5.78
N VAL A 323 -10.08 28.47 -5.02
CA VAL A 323 -8.72 28.06 -5.37
C VAL A 323 -8.42 26.71 -4.72
N VAL A 324 -7.86 25.77 -5.49
CA VAL A 324 -7.49 24.45 -4.98
C VAL A 324 -6.26 24.60 -4.08
N ALA A 325 -6.41 24.26 -2.81
CA ALA A 325 -5.34 24.26 -1.83
C ALA A 325 -5.52 23.10 -0.83
N GLY A 326 -4.42 22.67 -0.20
CA GLY A 326 -4.45 21.60 0.79
C GLY A 326 -3.28 21.69 1.77
N ALA A 327 -3.59 21.64 3.07
CA ALA A 327 -2.57 21.54 4.10
C ALA A 327 -1.75 20.25 3.93
N VAL A 328 -0.43 20.33 4.04
CA VAL A 328 0.43 19.14 4.13
C VAL A 328 0.30 18.61 5.56
N GLN A 329 -0.56 17.60 5.70
CA GLN A 329 -0.99 17.08 7.00
C GLN A 329 -0.01 16.07 7.59
N THR A 330 0.24 16.23 8.89
CA THR A 330 0.95 15.26 9.73
C THR A 330 0.07 14.05 10.06
N ALA A 331 0.67 12.97 10.61
CA ALA A 331 -0.09 11.83 11.10
C ALA A 331 -1.05 12.23 12.23
N GLN A 332 -0.62 13.10 13.15
CA GLN A 332 -1.44 13.62 14.23
C GLN A 332 -2.67 14.38 13.70
N GLU A 333 -2.50 15.26 12.70
CA GLU A 333 -3.63 16.00 12.12
C GLU A 333 -4.65 15.10 11.44
N LYS A 334 -4.19 14.08 10.70
CA LYS A 334 -5.09 13.07 10.08
C LYS A 334 -5.95 12.34 11.13
N VAL A 335 -5.39 12.12 12.32
CA VAL A 335 -6.04 11.39 13.41
C VAL A 335 -6.98 12.29 14.21
N ASP A 336 -6.53 13.51 14.53
CA ASP A 336 -7.14 14.37 15.54
C ASP A 336 -7.95 15.53 14.94
N GLN A 337 -7.65 15.96 13.71
CA GLN A 337 -8.10 17.25 13.18
C GLN A 337 -8.76 17.17 11.79
N ASP A 338 -8.59 16.09 11.02
CA ASP A 338 -9.13 16.00 9.66
C ASP A 338 -10.66 15.70 9.66
N PRO A 339 -11.51 16.69 9.32
CA PRO A 339 -12.96 16.50 9.33
C PRO A 339 -13.44 15.57 8.20
N GLN A 340 -12.70 15.48 7.10
CA GLN A 340 -13.05 14.64 5.96
C GLN A 340 -12.77 13.16 6.28
N LEU A 341 -11.62 12.85 6.89
CA LEU A 341 -11.32 11.49 7.33
C LEU A 341 -12.29 11.03 8.44
N ALA A 342 -12.62 11.93 9.37
CA ALA A 342 -13.63 11.68 10.40
C ALA A 342 -15.01 11.39 9.78
N ALA A 343 -15.48 12.24 8.86
CA ALA A 343 -16.76 12.05 8.16
C ALA A 343 -16.82 10.75 7.35
N ARG A 344 -15.67 10.27 6.84
CA ARG A 344 -15.57 9.01 6.09
C ARG A 344 -15.36 7.77 6.96
N GLY A 345 -15.18 7.95 8.27
CA GLY A 345 -14.82 6.87 9.21
C GLY A 345 -13.60 6.11 8.73
N PHE A 346 -12.58 6.83 8.22
CA PHE A 346 -11.44 6.20 7.55
C PHE A 346 -10.46 5.54 8.53
N LEU A 347 -10.39 6.03 9.77
CA LEU A 347 -9.49 5.51 10.81
C LEU A 347 -10.32 4.86 11.93
N PRO A 348 -10.83 3.64 11.74
CA PRO A 348 -11.57 2.94 12.79
C PRO A 348 -10.64 2.53 13.94
N GLU A 349 -11.25 2.21 15.07
CA GLU A 349 -10.55 1.69 16.24
C GLU A 349 -10.57 0.16 16.25
N ALA A 350 -9.40 -0.45 16.47
CA ALA A 350 -9.22 -1.87 16.67
C ALA A 350 -8.93 -2.13 18.15
N ASP A 351 -9.68 -3.06 18.76
CA ASP A 351 -9.40 -3.57 20.10
C ASP A 351 -8.42 -4.73 20.00
N HIS A 352 -7.14 -4.48 20.24
CA HIS A 352 -6.09 -5.48 20.14
C HIS A 352 -5.68 -5.97 21.53
N ALA A 353 -5.63 -7.29 21.75
CA ALA A 353 -5.44 -7.91 23.06
C ALA A 353 -4.22 -7.37 23.85
N GLU A 354 -3.12 -7.03 23.17
CA GLU A 354 -1.92 -6.49 23.81
C GLU A 354 -1.70 -4.98 23.63
N LEU A 355 -2.30 -4.34 22.60
CA LEU A 355 -2.11 -2.90 22.34
C LEU A 355 -3.25 -2.06 22.92
N GLY A 356 -4.35 -2.69 23.31
CA GLY A 356 -5.61 -2.04 23.63
C GLY A 356 -6.25 -1.40 22.39
N MET A 357 -7.11 -0.42 22.65
CA MET A 357 -7.81 0.31 21.61
C MET A 357 -6.84 1.23 20.86
N SER A 358 -6.76 1.06 19.53
CA SER A 358 -5.90 1.88 18.68
C SER A 358 -6.52 2.15 17.32
N LYS A 359 -6.29 3.33 16.75
CA LYS A 359 -6.72 3.63 15.38
C LYS A 359 -5.82 2.94 14.37
N VAL A 360 -6.44 2.28 13.41
CA VAL A 360 -5.76 1.68 12.25
C VAL A 360 -6.25 2.33 10.97
N GLU A 361 -5.53 2.16 9.87
CA GLU A 361 -6.05 2.61 8.58
C GLU A 361 -7.23 1.74 8.15
N GLY A 362 -8.25 2.34 7.54
CA GLY A 362 -9.35 1.62 6.93
C GLY A 362 -9.20 1.45 5.43
N GLU A 363 -10.20 0.84 4.79
CA GLU A 363 -10.21 0.71 3.32
C GLU A 363 -10.83 1.94 2.64
N PRO A 364 -10.18 2.47 1.57
CA PRO A 364 -10.69 3.59 0.80
C PRO A 364 -11.90 3.20 -0.08
N ILE A 365 -12.08 1.90 -0.35
CA ILE A 365 -13.15 1.35 -1.18
C ILE A 365 -14.44 1.25 -0.35
N LYS A 366 -15.52 1.92 -0.79
CA LYS A 366 -16.84 1.90 -0.15
C LYS A 366 -17.86 1.21 -1.07
N LEU A 367 -18.12 -0.06 -0.83
CA LEU A 367 -19.15 -0.82 -1.56
C LEU A 367 -20.53 -0.57 -0.94
N SER A 368 -21.51 -0.14 -1.75
CA SER A 368 -22.83 0.29 -1.27
C SER A 368 -23.71 -0.84 -0.72
N ARG A 369 -23.39 -2.10 -1.03
CA ARG A 369 -24.19 -3.29 -0.63
C ARG A 369 -23.42 -4.31 0.21
N SER A 370 -22.10 -4.27 0.16
CA SER A 370 -21.20 -5.24 0.81
C SER A 370 -19.95 -4.52 1.31
N PRO A 371 -20.10 -3.54 2.23
CA PRO A 371 -18.98 -2.75 2.71
C PRO A 371 -17.93 -3.65 3.37
N TRP A 372 -16.69 -3.18 3.37
CA TRP A 372 -15.66 -3.77 4.21
C TRP A 372 -16.01 -3.53 5.69
N GLU A 373 -15.51 -4.40 6.57
CA GLU A 373 -15.69 -4.24 8.02
C GLU A 373 -14.40 -4.61 8.75
N LEU A 374 -14.01 -3.80 9.74
CA LEU A 374 -13.02 -4.18 10.73
C LEU A 374 -13.69 -5.12 11.74
N ARG A 375 -13.53 -6.43 11.56
CA ARG A 375 -14.16 -7.46 12.39
C ARG A 375 -13.26 -7.89 13.55
N ARG A 376 -11.93 -7.86 13.34
CA ARG A 376 -10.91 -8.23 14.34
C ARG A 376 -9.67 -7.39 14.17
N SER A 377 -8.93 -7.20 15.26
CA SER A 377 -7.54 -6.73 15.19
C SER A 377 -6.68 -7.76 14.45
N SER A 378 -5.40 -7.44 14.28
CA SER A 378 -4.40 -8.44 13.89
C SER A 378 -4.33 -9.58 14.92
N PRO A 379 -4.00 -10.80 14.46
CA PRO A 379 -3.90 -11.94 15.35
C PRO A 379 -2.61 -11.89 16.18
N LEU A 380 -2.69 -12.34 17.42
CA LEU A 380 -1.51 -12.76 18.15
C LEU A 380 -0.84 -13.94 17.42
N LEU A 381 0.45 -14.13 17.63
CA LEU A 381 1.16 -15.28 17.09
C LEU A 381 0.48 -16.59 17.52
N GLY A 382 0.03 -17.39 16.56
CA GLY A 382 -0.64 -18.67 16.82
C GLY A 382 -2.03 -18.59 17.46
N GLU A 383 -2.65 -17.40 17.54
CA GLU A 383 -3.93 -17.20 18.24
C GLU A 383 -5.04 -18.15 17.77
N HIS A 384 -5.02 -18.54 16.49
CA HIS A 384 -6.08 -19.31 15.85
C HIS A 384 -5.64 -20.74 15.48
N THR A 385 -4.49 -21.20 15.98
CA THR A 385 -3.95 -22.55 15.71
C THR A 385 -4.96 -23.64 16.05
N ASP A 386 -5.57 -23.60 17.24
CA ASP A 386 -6.60 -24.57 17.65
C ASP A 386 -7.84 -24.53 16.76
N PHE A 387 -8.37 -23.33 16.45
CA PHE A 387 -9.55 -23.18 15.59
C PHE A 387 -9.30 -23.78 14.19
N VAL A 388 -8.18 -23.42 13.57
CA VAL A 388 -7.88 -23.85 12.20
C VAL A 388 -7.63 -25.36 12.13
N TYR A 389 -6.84 -25.93 13.04
CA TYR A 389 -6.52 -27.35 12.94
C TYR A 389 -7.65 -28.25 13.46
N ARG A 390 -8.34 -27.88 14.54
CA ARG A 390 -9.42 -28.71 15.10
C ARG A 390 -10.73 -28.53 14.33
N GLU A 391 -11.19 -27.28 14.19
CA GLU A 391 -12.55 -27.03 13.68
C GLU A 391 -12.60 -27.06 12.15
N LEU A 392 -11.58 -26.51 11.48
CA LEU A 392 -11.55 -26.46 10.03
C LEU A 392 -11.00 -27.75 9.41
N LEU A 393 -9.87 -28.28 9.90
CA LEU A 393 -9.26 -29.50 9.34
C LEU A 393 -9.70 -30.81 10.01
N GLY A 394 -10.32 -30.74 11.19
CA GLY A 394 -10.77 -31.95 11.91
C GLY A 394 -9.63 -32.75 12.54
N VAL A 395 -8.47 -32.11 12.80
CA VAL A 395 -7.36 -32.74 13.52
C VAL A 395 -7.78 -33.01 14.96
N ASP A 396 -7.68 -34.26 15.40
CA ASP A 396 -8.05 -34.64 16.76
C ASP A 396 -7.04 -34.17 17.81
N ASP A 397 -7.46 -34.17 19.08
CA ASP A 397 -6.66 -33.69 20.21
C ASP A 397 -5.33 -34.44 20.36
N ALA A 398 -5.30 -35.74 20.03
CA ALA A 398 -4.11 -36.56 20.18
C ALA A 398 -3.09 -36.20 19.10
N LYS A 399 -3.52 -36.05 17.85
CA LYS A 399 -2.66 -35.63 16.75
C LYS A 399 -2.21 -34.18 16.94
N LEU A 400 -3.07 -33.29 17.40
CA LEU A 400 -2.68 -31.90 17.67
C LEU A 400 -1.61 -31.80 18.78
N ALA A 401 -1.78 -32.56 19.86
CA ALA A 401 -0.77 -32.62 20.92
C ALA A 401 0.57 -33.17 20.39
N GLN A 402 0.53 -34.19 19.52
CA GLN A 402 1.73 -34.71 18.85
C GLN A 402 2.40 -33.64 17.97
N LEU A 403 1.63 -32.89 17.17
CA LEU A 403 2.15 -31.84 16.29
C LEU A 403 2.87 -30.74 17.08
N VAL A 404 2.35 -30.36 18.25
CA VAL A 404 3.00 -29.40 19.15
C VAL A 404 4.28 -30.00 19.75
N GLU A 405 4.24 -31.25 20.23
CA GLU A 405 5.40 -31.93 20.81
C GLU A 405 6.56 -32.08 19.81
N GLU A 406 6.23 -32.33 18.54
CA GLU A 406 7.19 -32.49 17.44
C GLU A 406 7.61 -31.15 16.80
N ALA A 407 7.10 -30.01 17.29
CA ALA A 407 7.32 -28.68 16.73
C ALA A 407 6.95 -28.57 15.23
N ALA A 408 5.88 -29.27 14.84
CA ALA A 408 5.24 -29.16 13.54
C ALA A 408 4.30 -27.95 13.47
N ILE A 409 3.74 -27.51 14.62
CA ILE A 409 2.89 -26.33 14.79
C ILE A 409 3.26 -25.55 16.05
#